data_AF-A0A2P7YYI3-F1
#
_entry.id   AF-A0A2P7YYI3-F1
#
_cell.length_a   1.000
_cell.length_b   1.000
_cell.length_c   1.000
_cell.angle_alpha   90.00
_cell.angle_beta   90.00
_cell.angle_gamma   90.00
#
_symmetry.space_group_name_H-M   'P 1'
#
loop_
_entity.id
_entity.type
_entity.pdbx_description
1 polymer ?
#
loop_
_entity_poly.entity_id
_entity_poly.type
_entity_poly.pdbx_seq_one_letter_code
_entity_poly.pdbx_strand_id
1 'polypeptide(L)'
;MKLRVACVQLNARLGKVDLNIAKVKHLLSNVKKDIDLILLPEFAVTGYNFSGRDEIEPYLAKAGSGPSATLAQDLSKQYNCTTVIGYPERFEDKIYNSAMVIDDQGSLVHNYRKTHLYDTDEAFGCSENPDKSFSPVALKLGKGEQKSSILTSIGICMDLNPYKFKAPFYEYEFASSCFVNNSSLILVPTAWLSENSPSINEELSKEEKLKRGQVLEKQFEDQPDYPIQDADKPNTLTVNYWILRFFPFLSHLRNYFPRKKSRTTVVVCNRVGVEKDTMYTGSSSIYQFDPSQPDSDHIDLQNGSVQVLGSLGQATEGVLYREIEL
;
A
#
# COMPACT_ATOMS: atom_id res chain seq x y z
N MET A 1 19.81 -11.69 -2.53
CA MET A 1 19.18 -12.50 -1.46
C MET A 1 17.75 -12.86 -1.85
N LYS A 2 17.15 -13.87 -1.23
CA LYS A 2 15.73 -14.23 -1.46
C LYS A 2 14.87 -13.75 -0.30
N LEU A 3 13.69 -13.22 -0.60
CA LEU A 3 12.73 -12.75 0.39
C LEU A 3 11.32 -13.22 0.03
N ARG A 4 10.61 -13.84 0.97
CA ARG A 4 9.23 -14.30 0.80
C ARG A 4 8.28 -13.26 1.35
N VAL A 5 7.60 -12.57 0.43
CA VAL A 5 6.71 -11.45 0.74
C VAL A 5 5.26 -11.93 0.65
N ALA A 6 4.47 -11.59 1.67
CA ALA A 6 3.02 -11.76 1.68
C ALA A 6 2.37 -10.37 1.77
N CYS A 7 1.72 -9.92 0.68
CA CYS A 7 0.87 -8.73 0.73
C CYS A 7 -0.59 -9.15 0.92
N VAL A 8 -1.24 -8.63 1.98
CA VAL A 8 -2.61 -8.95 2.35
C VAL A 8 -3.57 -7.90 1.78
N GLN A 9 -4.32 -8.26 0.75
CA GLN A 9 -5.38 -7.43 0.19
C GLN A 9 -6.70 -7.71 0.91
N LEU A 10 -7.23 -6.69 1.56
CA LEU A 10 -8.38 -6.79 2.47
C LEU A 10 -9.48 -5.80 2.05
N ASN A 11 -10.74 -6.22 2.15
CA ASN A 11 -11.89 -5.34 2.21
C ASN A 11 -12.15 -4.98 3.68
N ALA A 12 -11.37 -4.01 4.18
CA ALA A 12 -11.57 -3.50 5.52
C ALA A 12 -12.94 -2.82 5.60
N ARG A 13 -13.68 -3.02 6.69
CA ARG A 13 -14.94 -2.32 6.94
C ARG A 13 -14.71 -1.20 7.94
N LEU A 14 -15.17 0.00 7.61
CA LEU A 14 -14.98 1.20 8.41
C LEU A 14 -15.45 0.98 9.86
N GLY A 15 -14.54 1.18 10.81
CA GLY A 15 -14.76 1.04 12.25
C GLY A 15 -14.95 -0.39 12.77
N LYS A 16 -14.92 -1.43 11.92
CA LYS A 16 -15.12 -2.84 12.32
C LYS A 16 -13.79 -3.53 12.62
N VAL A 17 -13.06 -3.00 13.60
CA VAL A 17 -11.68 -3.39 13.92
C VAL A 17 -11.51 -4.90 14.13
N ASP A 18 -12.32 -5.50 15.02
CA ASP A 18 -12.21 -6.93 15.32
C ASP A 18 -12.52 -7.82 14.10
N LEU A 19 -13.50 -7.43 13.29
CA LEU A 19 -13.85 -8.12 12.05
C LEU A 19 -12.67 -8.07 11.06
N ASN A 20 -12.06 -6.90 10.89
CA ASN A 20 -10.95 -6.70 9.98
C ASN A 20 -9.71 -7.49 10.43
N ILE A 21 -9.42 -7.50 11.74
CA ILE A 21 -8.36 -8.33 12.35
C ILE A 21 -8.61 -9.82 12.08
N ALA A 22 -9.84 -10.29 12.30
CA ALA A 22 -10.20 -11.69 12.06
C ALA A 22 -10.02 -12.07 10.58
N LYS A 23 -10.42 -11.19 9.65
CA LYS A 23 -10.21 -11.40 8.22
C LYS A 23 -8.73 -11.50 7.85
N VAL A 24 -7.87 -10.61 8.37
CA VAL A 24 -6.42 -10.69 8.15
C VAL A 24 -5.87 -12.04 8.61
N LYS A 25 -6.20 -12.45 9.84
CA LYS A 25 -5.75 -13.74 10.40
C LYS A 25 -6.26 -14.92 9.55
N HIS A 26 -7.51 -14.86 9.09
CA HIS A 26 -8.08 -15.88 8.21
C HIS A 26 -7.36 -15.96 6.86
N LEU A 27 -7.15 -14.83 6.18
CA LEU A 27 -6.45 -14.76 4.89
C LEU A 27 -5.03 -15.34 4.99
N LEU A 28 -4.29 -14.96 6.03
CA LEU A 28 -2.92 -15.44 6.25
C LEU A 28 -2.85 -16.91 6.68
N SER A 29 -3.91 -17.48 7.27
CA SER A 29 -3.94 -18.89 7.63
C SER A 29 -3.90 -19.83 6.41
N ASN A 30 -4.28 -19.32 5.24
CA ASN A 30 -4.30 -20.05 3.96
C ASN A 30 -2.98 -19.96 3.16
N VAL A 31 -1.98 -19.23 3.68
CA VAL A 31 -0.70 -18.99 2.98
C VAL A 31 0.37 -19.97 3.49
N LYS A 32 1.39 -20.25 2.66
CA LYS A 32 2.58 -20.99 3.10
C LYS A 32 3.15 -20.33 4.35
N LYS A 33 3.50 -21.12 5.37
CA LYS A 33 3.97 -20.62 6.67
C LYS A 33 5.32 -19.90 6.64
N ASP A 34 6.04 -19.98 5.53
CA ASP A 34 7.37 -19.42 5.44
C ASP A 34 7.37 -18.02 4.81
N ILE A 35 7.12 -17.02 5.65
CA ILE A 35 7.07 -15.61 5.26
C ILE A 35 8.23 -14.88 5.92
N ASP A 36 8.88 -13.96 5.20
CA ASP A 36 9.91 -13.08 5.74
C ASP A 36 9.41 -11.65 5.95
N LEU A 37 8.42 -11.24 5.16
CA LEU A 37 7.79 -9.93 5.22
C LEU A 37 6.29 -10.01 4.96
N ILE A 38 5.48 -9.51 5.89
CA ILE A 38 4.05 -9.26 5.68
C ILE A 38 3.86 -7.75 5.45
N LEU A 39 3.14 -7.39 4.39
CA LEU A 39 2.69 -6.03 4.14
C LEU A 39 1.17 -5.99 4.17
N LEU A 40 0.62 -5.07 4.97
CA LEU A 40 -0.80 -4.76 5.01
C LEU A 40 -1.09 -3.38 4.41
N PRO A 41 -2.34 -3.11 4.00
CA PRO A 41 -2.71 -1.85 3.37
C PRO A 41 -2.71 -0.65 4.32
N GLU A 42 -2.95 0.52 3.76
CA GLU A 42 -3.23 1.75 4.50
C GLU A 42 -4.48 1.58 5.37
N PHE A 43 -4.38 1.95 6.65
CA PHE A 43 -5.46 1.83 7.64
C PHE A 43 -6.11 0.44 7.69
N ALA A 44 -5.27 -0.60 7.63
CA ALA A 44 -5.66 -1.99 7.36
C ALA A 44 -6.82 -2.51 8.21
N VAL A 45 -6.89 -2.15 9.50
CA VAL A 45 -7.92 -2.67 10.41
C VAL A 45 -8.99 -1.67 10.80
N THR A 46 -8.84 -0.39 10.46
CA THR A 46 -9.79 0.66 10.85
C THR A 46 -10.77 1.03 9.74
N GLY A 47 -10.42 0.77 8.47
CA GLY A 47 -11.03 1.45 7.34
C GLY A 47 -10.47 2.87 7.17
N TYR A 48 -10.84 3.56 6.08
CA TYR A 48 -10.14 4.76 5.62
C TYR A 48 -11.03 6.01 5.54
N ASN A 49 -12.23 5.90 4.99
CA ASN A 49 -13.11 7.02 4.65
C ASN A 49 -13.82 7.65 5.87
N PHE A 50 -13.05 8.12 6.85
CA PHE A 50 -13.52 8.92 7.97
C PHE A 50 -13.84 10.34 7.48
N SER A 51 -15.05 10.83 7.75
CA SER A 51 -15.54 12.12 7.26
C SER A 51 -15.10 13.31 8.12
N GLY A 52 -14.45 13.07 9.26
CA GLY A 52 -14.00 14.12 10.16
C GLY A 52 -13.28 13.58 11.38
N ARG A 53 -12.72 14.51 12.18
CA ARG A 53 -11.92 14.20 13.37
C ARG A 53 -12.68 13.34 14.38
N ASP A 54 -13.94 13.67 14.67
CA ASP A 54 -14.74 12.94 15.66
C ASP A 54 -14.97 11.47 15.26
N GLU A 55 -15.02 11.17 13.96
CA GLU A 55 -15.25 9.81 13.47
C GLU A 55 -13.98 8.94 13.58
N ILE A 56 -12.79 9.54 13.39
CA ILE A 56 -11.52 8.80 13.48
C ILE A 56 -10.99 8.69 14.92
N GLU A 57 -11.33 9.64 15.81
CA GLU A 57 -10.80 9.76 17.17
C GLU A 57 -10.81 8.44 17.97
N PRO A 58 -11.87 7.60 17.94
CA PRO A 58 -11.91 6.33 18.67
C PRO A 58 -10.90 5.28 18.17
N TYR A 59 -10.37 5.44 16.96
CA TYR A 59 -9.49 4.47 16.31
C TYR A 59 -8.02 4.86 16.34
N LEU A 60 -7.72 6.09 16.79
CA LEU A 60 -6.36 6.59 16.91
C LEU A 60 -5.56 5.79 17.95
N ALA A 61 -4.33 5.43 17.61
CA ALA A 61 -3.43 4.74 18.52
C ALA A 61 -2.03 5.37 18.52
N LYS A 62 -1.29 5.25 19.62
CA LYS A 62 0.14 5.59 19.61
C LYS A 62 0.91 4.51 18.87
N ALA A 63 2.02 4.87 18.22
CA ALA A 63 2.92 3.90 17.61
C ALA A 63 3.30 2.78 18.59
N GLY A 64 3.19 1.52 18.13
CA GLY A 64 3.48 0.35 18.95
C GLY A 64 2.39 -0.02 19.98
N SER A 65 1.22 0.62 19.93
CA SER A 65 0.08 0.33 20.79
C SER A 65 -1.24 0.19 20.00
N GLY A 66 -2.26 -0.34 20.66
CA GLY A 66 -3.60 -0.50 20.09
C GLY A 66 -3.72 -1.67 19.12
N PRO A 67 -4.91 -1.86 18.53
CA PRO A 67 -5.27 -3.08 17.81
C PRO A 67 -4.36 -3.40 16.62
N SER A 68 -3.95 -2.39 15.84
CA SER A 68 -3.03 -2.56 14.71
C SER A 68 -1.65 -3.05 15.15
N ALA A 69 -1.10 -2.48 16.23
CA ALA A 69 0.19 -2.90 16.76
C ALA A 69 0.13 -4.31 17.34
N THR A 70 -0.90 -4.64 18.11
CA THR A 70 -1.10 -5.98 18.65
C THR A 70 -1.21 -7.01 17.52
N LEU A 71 -1.99 -6.74 16.48
CA LEU A 71 -2.05 -7.62 15.31
C LEU A 71 -0.68 -7.80 14.66
N ALA A 72 0.05 -6.72 14.39
CA ALA A 72 1.36 -6.83 13.75
C ALA A 72 2.39 -7.58 14.62
N GLN A 73 2.38 -7.37 15.94
CA GLN A 73 3.22 -8.12 16.88
C GLN A 73 2.87 -9.61 16.92
N ASP A 74 1.58 -9.94 16.94
CA ASP A 74 1.09 -11.33 16.87
C ASP A 74 1.57 -11.99 15.56
N LEU A 75 1.35 -11.34 14.42
CA LEU A 75 1.75 -11.86 13.11
C LEU A 75 3.26 -12.02 13.01
N SER A 76 4.04 -11.01 13.40
CA SER A 76 5.50 -11.07 13.36
C SER A 76 6.05 -12.24 14.18
N LYS A 77 5.52 -12.47 15.39
CA LYS A 77 5.93 -13.60 16.25
C LYS A 77 5.45 -14.95 15.70
N GLN A 78 4.20 -15.02 15.24
CA GLN A 78 3.60 -16.26 14.73
C GLN A 78 4.34 -16.78 13.48
N TYR A 79 4.71 -15.87 12.56
CA TYR A 79 5.36 -16.22 11.30
C TYR A 79 6.89 -16.06 11.33
N ASN A 80 7.44 -15.55 12.45
CA ASN A 80 8.85 -15.20 12.62
C ASN A 80 9.35 -14.33 11.44
N CYS A 81 8.65 -13.22 11.23
CA CYS A 81 8.84 -12.32 10.08
C CYS A 81 8.66 -10.85 10.47
N THR A 82 9.05 -9.94 9.59
CA THR A 82 8.73 -8.52 9.75
C THR A 82 7.31 -8.25 9.26
N THR A 83 6.55 -7.40 9.95
CA THR A 83 5.20 -6.98 9.55
C THR A 83 5.15 -5.47 9.41
N VAL A 84 4.62 -4.99 8.28
CA VAL A 84 4.34 -3.57 8.02
C VAL A 84 2.84 -3.36 7.92
N ILE A 85 2.29 -2.44 8.72
CA ILE A 85 0.84 -2.20 8.78
C ILE A 85 0.50 -0.71 8.83
N GLY A 86 -0.44 -0.28 7.98
CA GLY A 86 -1.02 1.06 8.01
C GLY A 86 -2.03 1.24 9.14
N TYR A 87 -1.99 2.36 9.85
CA TYR A 87 -2.88 2.68 10.97
C TYR A 87 -3.02 4.20 11.20
N PRO A 88 -4.13 4.65 11.79
CA PRO A 88 -4.29 6.05 12.19
C PRO A 88 -3.55 6.29 13.52
N GLU A 89 -2.48 7.07 13.45
CA GLU A 89 -1.62 7.38 14.60
C GLU A 89 -2.08 8.64 15.32
N ARG A 90 -2.06 8.60 16.66
CA ARG A 90 -1.98 9.79 17.49
C ARG A 90 -0.60 9.94 18.10
N PHE A 91 0.01 11.09 17.85
CA PHE A 91 1.25 11.50 18.51
C PHE A 91 1.06 12.93 19.03
N GLU A 92 1.14 13.08 20.35
CA GLU A 92 0.74 14.31 21.05
C GLU A 92 -0.69 14.71 20.66
N ASP A 93 -0.88 15.93 20.15
CA ASP A 93 -2.17 16.47 19.71
C ASP A 93 -2.42 16.34 18.20
N LYS A 94 -1.52 15.65 17.49
CA LYS A 94 -1.57 15.48 16.04
C LYS A 94 -2.02 14.08 15.65
N ILE A 95 -2.73 14.03 14.52
CA ILE A 95 -3.15 12.81 13.85
C ILE A 95 -2.23 12.60 12.66
N TYR A 96 -1.79 11.38 12.46
CA TYR A 96 -1.02 10.99 11.29
C TYR A 96 -1.60 9.76 10.64
N ASN A 97 -1.47 9.69 9.31
CA ASN A 97 -1.63 8.47 8.57
C ASN A 97 -0.27 7.77 8.52
N SER A 98 -0.14 6.60 9.15
CA SER A 98 1.16 6.04 9.47
C SER A 98 1.27 4.57 9.10
N ALA A 99 2.48 4.09 8.86
CA ALA A 99 2.83 2.69 8.68
C ALA A 99 3.90 2.29 9.70
N MET A 100 3.55 1.38 10.61
CA MET A 100 4.51 0.84 11.58
C MET A 100 5.19 -0.41 11.03
N VAL A 101 6.46 -0.59 11.40
CA VAL A 101 7.27 -1.77 11.07
C VAL A 101 7.61 -2.51 12.36
N ILE A 102 7.10 -3.73 12.48
CA ILE A 102 7.32 -4.62 13.61
C ILE A 102 8.26 -5.74 13.17
N ASP A 103 9.42 -5.88 13.81
CA ASP A 103 10.38 -6.93 13.50
C ASP A 103 9.89 -8.33 13.95
N ASP A 104 10.66 -9.37 13.62
CA ASP A 104 10.34 -10.75 13.95
C ASP A 104 10.40 -11.11 15.43
N GLN A 105 10.88 -10.19 16.29
CA GLN A 105 10.79 -10.32 17.75
C GLN A 105 9.53 -9.64 18.31
N GLY A 106 8.75 -8.97 17.47
CA GLY A 106 7.57 -8.20 17.85
C GLY A 106 7.91 -6.79 18.36
N SER A 107 9.08 -6.26 18.03
CA SER A 107 9.51 -4.91 18.42
C SER A 107 9.18 -3.91 17.31
N LEU A 108 8.69 -2.72 17.70
CA LEU A 108 8.57 -1.59 16.78
C LEU A 108 9.96 -1.07 16.41
N VAL A 109 10.36 -1.24 15.15
CA VAL A 109 11.69 -0.82 14.66
C VAL A 109 11.64 0.43 13.79
N HIS A 110 10.48 0.76 13.24
CA HIS A 110 10.27 1.98 12.45
C HIS A 110 8.79 2.38 12.42
N ASN A 111 8.52 3.68 12.25
CA ASN A 111 7.17 4.21 12.06
C ASN A 111 7.25 5.33 11.02
N TYR A 112 6.75 5.05 9.82
CA TYR A 112 6.67 6.02 8.73
C TYR A 112 5.34 6.78 8.81
N ARG A 113 5.35 8.07 8.50
CA ARG A 113 4.16 8.93 8.39
C ARG A 113 3.99 9.37 6.94
N LYS A 114 2.77 9.34 6.43
CA LYS A 114 2.40 9.79 5.09
C LYS A 114 2.83 11.23 4.89
N THR A 115 3.50 11.49 3.77
CA THR A 115 4.13 12.79 3.50
C THR A 115 3.25 13.65 2.61
N HIS A 116 2.62 13.05 1.59
CA HIS A 116 1.61 13.69 0.76
C HIS A 116 0.22 13.23 1.20
N LEU A 117 -0.60 14.15 1.69
CA LEU A 117 -1.97 13.87 2.13
C LEU A 117 -2.95 13.87 0.95
N TYR A 118 -3.99 13.03 1.06
CA TYR A 118 -5.17 13.06 0.20
C TYR A 118 -6.31 13.81 0.91
N ASP A 119 -7.34 14.22 0.15
CA ASP A 119 -8.47 14.99 0.67
C ASP A 119 -9.15 14.35 1.89
N THR A 120 -9.26 13.02 1.93
CA THR A 120 -9.77 12.29 3.10
C THR A 120 -8.89 12.48 4.33
N ASP A 121 -7.57 12.48 4.17
CA ASP A 121 -6.64 12.72 5.29
C ASP A 121 -6.82 14.13 5.86
N GLU A 122 -6.95 15.13 4.97
CA GLU A 122 -7.18 16.52 5.36
C GLU A 122 -8.51 16.68 6.11
N ALA A 123 -9.57 15.98 5.67
CA ALA A 123 -10.91 16.07 6.27
C ALA A 123 -10.95 15.68 7.76
N PHE A 124 -10.15 14.71 8.19
CA PHE A 124 -10.07 14.32 9.60
C PHE A 124 -8.94 15.00 10.38
N GLY A 125 -8.26 15.98 9.78
CA GLY A 125 -7.22 16.78 10.44
C GLY A 125 -5.86 16.09 10.53
N CYS A 126 -5.53 15.23 9.56
CA CYS A 126 -4.21 14.62 9.47
C CYS A 126 -3.11 15.68 9.27
N SER A 127 -1.96 15.47 9.91
CA SER A 127 -0.74 16.23 9.65
C SER A 127 0.15 15.49 8.64
N GLU A 128 0.83 16.25 7.78
CA GLU A 128 1.91 15.72 6.95
C GLU A 128 3.07 15.24 7.84
N ASN A 129 3.86 14.29 7.33
CA ASN A 129 5.14 13.92 7.93
C ASN A 129 5.99 15.18 8.22
N PRO A 130 6.38 15.45 9.49
CA PRO A 130 7.13 16.65 9.83
C PRO A 130 8.49 16.73 9.13
N ASP A 131 9.09 15.59 8.79
CA ASP A 131 10.37 15.54 8.11
C ASP A 131 10.27 15.95 6.63
N LYS A 132 9.05 16.00 6.07
CA LYS A 132 8.74 16.35 4.67
C LYS A 132 9.67 15.66 3.67
N SER A 133 10.05 14.43 3.99
CA SER A 133 11.02 13.66 3.24
C SER A 133 10.65 12.18 3.25
N PHE A 134 11.15 11.46 2.26
CA PHE A 134 10.93 10.04 2.06
C PHE A 134 12.20 9.27 2.45
N SER A 135 12.69 9.47 3.67
CA SER A 135 13.91 8.83 4.15
C SER A 135 13.75 7.29 4.22
N PRO A 136 14.75 6.53 3.74
CA PRO A 136 14.71 5.08 3.84
C PRO A 136 15.06 4.61 5.26
N VAL A 137 14.77 3.36 5.54
CA VAL A 137 15.19 2.66 6.76
C VAL A 137 15.92 1.36 6.40
N ALA A 138 16.99 1.07 7.12
CA ALA A 138 17.72 -0.20 7.00
C ALA A 138 17.00 -1.29 7.80
N LEU A 139 16.22 -2.13 7.13
CA LEU A 139 15.47 -3.23 7.76
C LEU A 139 16.28 -4.52 7.73
N LYS A 140 16.38 -5.20 8.88
CA LYS A 140 16.94 -6.56 8.94
C LYS A 140 15.85 -7.56 8.50
N LEU A 141 15.95 -8.08 7.29
CA LEU A 141 14.96 -8.96 6.68
C LEU A 141 15.57 -10.32 6.32
N GLY A 142 14.72 -11.36 6.23
CA GLY A 142 15.11 -12.76 6.05
C GLY A 142 15.08 -13.55 7.37
N LYS A 143 15.59 -14.79 7.35
CA LYS A 143 15.59 -15.70 8.52
C LYS A 143 16.98 -16.20 8.87
N GLY A 144 17.22 -16.37 10.18
CA GLY A 144 18.46 -16.93 10.71
C GLY A 144 19.71 -16.23 10.16
N GLU A 145 20.68 -17.04 9.73
CA GLU A 145 21.96 -16.57 9.16
C GLU A 145 21.81 -15.87 7.79
N GLN A 146 20.67 -16.02 7.11
CA GLN A 146 20.40 -15.34 5.84
C GLN A 146 19.81 -13.93 6.03
N LYS A 147 19.62 -13.48 7.29
CA LYS A 147 19.19 -12.11 7.55
C LYS A 147 20.21 -11.13 7.02
N SER A 148 19.72 -10.12 6.31
CA SER A 148 20.57 -9.02 5.83
C SER A 148 19.87 -7.68 6.06
N SER A 149 20.68 -6.62 6.07
CA SER A 149 20.19 -5.25 6.17
C SER A 149 19.82 -4.76 4.77
N ILE A 150 18.54 -4.52 4.52
CA ILE A 150 18.01 -4.04 3.25
C ILE A 150 17.57 -2.59 3.41
N LEU A 151 18.10 -1.71 2.57
CA LEU A 151 17.66 -0.33 2.53
C LEU A 151 16.28 -0.25 1.88
N THR A 152 15.29 0.08 2.71
CA THR A 152 13.87 0.00 2.39
C THR A 152 13.21 1.37 2.49
N SER A 153 12.50 1.79 1.45
CA SER A 153 11.64 2.98 1.52
C SER A 153 10.19 2.58 1.73
N ILE A 154 9.45 3.40 2.48
CA ILE A 154 8.01 3.24 2.70
C ILE A 154 7.33 4.50 2.20
N GLY A 155 6.25 4.34 1.43
CA GLY A 155 5.38 5.44 1.01
C GLY A 155 3.94 4.99 1.12
N ILE A 156 3.03 5.88 1.50
CA ILE A 156 1.62 5.54 1.68
C ILE A 156 0.81 6.23 0.58
N CYS A 157 0.19 5.42 -0.28
CA CYS A 157 -0.76 5.83 -1.32
C CYS A 157 -0.38 7.13 -2.07
N MET A 158 -0.93 8.25 -1.62
CA MET A 158 -0.76 9.58 -2.21
C MET A 158 0.69 10.07 -2.26
N ASP A 159 1.60 9.47 -1.48
CA ASP A 159 3.05 9.70 -1.62
C ASP A 159 3.56 9.45 -3.05
N LEU A 160 2.93 8.55 -3.81
CA LEU A 160 3.30 8.31 -5.21
C LEU A 160 2.91 9.48 -6.13
N ASN A 161 1.91 10.27 -5.77
CA ASN A 161 1.36 11.31 -6.61
C ASN A 161 2.13 12.63 -6.49
N PRO A 162 2.07 13.49 -7.53
CA PRO A 162 2.57 14.85 -7.42
C PRO A 162 1.93 15.55 -6.23
N TYR A 163 2.73 16.33 -5.49
CA TYR A 163 2.28 16.99 -4.27
C TYR A 163 0.96 17.76 -4.51
N LYS A 164 -0.08 17.41 -3.73
CA LYS A 164 -1.44 17.97 -3.81
C LYS A 164 -2.11 17.88 -5.19
N PHE A 165 -1.67 16.95 -6.05
CA PHE A 165 -2.03 16.88 -7.47
C PHE A 165 -1.71 18.16 -8.27
N LYS A 166 -0.79 18.99 -7.76
CA LYS A 166 -0.44 20.31 -8.34
C LYS A 166 1.00 20.42 -8.78
N ALA A 167 1.91 19.69 -8.13
CA ALA A 167 3.31 19.66 -8.56
C ALA A 167 3.42 19.08 -9.99
N PRO A 168 4.48 19.44 -10.75
CA PRO A 168 4.68 18.90 -12.09
C PRO A 168 4.75 17.38 -12.06
N PHE A 169 4.04 16.72 -12.99
CA PHE A 169 3.91 15.26 -13.00
C PHE A 169 5.27 14.53 -13.08
N TYR A 170 6.27 15.15 -13.71
CA TYR A 170 7.59 14.57 -13.95
C TYR A 170 8.58 14.69 -12.76
N GLU A 171 8.16 15.24 -11.62
CA GLU A 171 9.01 15.34 -10.42
C GLU A 171 9.20 13.97 -9.75
N TYR A 172 8.19 13.10 -9.83
CA TYR A 172 8.19 11.74 -9.26
C TYR A 172 8.72 11.70 -7.81
N GLU A 173 8.29 12.64 -6.96
CA GLU A 173 8.98 13.04 -5.72
C GLU A 173 9.39 11.84 -4.84
N PHE A 174 8.45 10.93 -4.59
CA PHE A 174 8.71 9.70 -3.82
C PHE A 174 9.68 8.75 -4.52
N ALA A 175 9.45 8.44 -5.80
CA ALA A 175 10.31 7.53 -6.55
C ALA A 175 11.73 8.09 -6.76
N SER A 176 11.84 9.39 -7.02
CA SER A 176 13.10 10.14 -7.10
C SER A 176 13.88 10.05 -5.79
N SER A 177 13.19 10.21 -4.65
CA SER A 177 13.81 10.03 -3.33
C SER A 177 14.27 8.59 -3.09
N CYS A 178 13.42 7.59 -3.37
CA CYS A 178 13.78 6.17 -3.28
C CYS A 178 15.01 5.84 -4.16
N PHE A 179 15.06 6.44 -5.35
CA PHE A 179 16.15 6.29 -6.29
C PHE A 179 17.45 6.88 -5.72
N VAL A 180 17.46 8.15 -5.32
CA VAL A 180 18.66 8.82 -4.77
C VAL A 180 19.17 8.09 -3.53
N ASN A 181 18.25 7.60 -2.70
CA ASN A 181 18.55 6.87 -1.48
C ASN A 181 18.98 5.41 -1.72
N ASN A 182 19.08 4.92 -2.95
CA ASN A 182 19.49 3.53 -3.24
C ASN A 182 18.64 2.46 -2.55
N SER A 183 17.33 2.69 -2.46
CA SER A 183 16.41 1.68 -1.93
C SER A 183 16.41 0.45 -2.85
N SER A 184 16.58 -0.74 -2.27
CA SER A 184 16.46 -2.03 -2.98
C SER A 184 15.05 -2.59 -2.88
N LEU A 185 14.34 -2.24 -1.80
CA LEU A 185 12.96 -2.62 -1.54
C LEU A 185 12.12 -1.36 -1.27
N ILE A 186 10.93 -1.29 -1.85
CA ILE A 186 9.98 -0.20 -1.65
C ILE A 186 8.63 -0.82 -1.26
N LEU A 187 8.08 -0.41 -0.13
CA LEU A 187 6.83 -0.94 0.42
C LEU A 187 5.77 0.15 0.40
N VAL A 188 4.62 -0.14 -0.21
CA VAL A 188 3.57 0.85 -0.42
C VAL A 188 2.23 0.35 0.10
N PRO A 189 1.90 0.56 1.39
CA PRO A 189 0.53 0.42 1.89
C PRO A 189 -0.38 1.44 1.20
N THR A 190 -1.54 1.02 0.68
CA THR A 190 -2.45 1.94 -0.01
C THR A 190 -3.94 1.71 0.26
N ALA A 191 -4.70 2.79 0.18
CA ALA A 191 -6.15 2.85 0.03
C ALA A 191 -6.53 3.55 -1.28
N TRP A 192 -6.00 3.04 -2.39
CA TRP A 192 -6.10 3.65 -3.72
C TRP A 192 -7.47 3.40 -4.36
N LEU A 193 -8.06 4.46 -4.90
CA LEU A 193 -9.40 4.47 -5.48
C LEU A 193 -9.43 3.82 -6.87
N SER A 194 -10.55 3.19 -7.21
CA SER A 194 -10.86 2.88 -8.60
C SER A 194 -11.25 4.15 -9.35
N GLU A 195 -10.90 4.22 -10.63
CA GLU A 195 -11.41 5.18 -11.60
C GLU A 195 -12.95 5.17 -11.70
N ASN A 196 -13.60 4.07 -11.31
CA ASN A 196 -15.05 3.94 -11.25
C ASN A 196 -15.65 4.38 -9.90
N SER A 197 -14.83 4.89 -8.97
CA SER A 197 -15.29 5.32 -7.65
C SER A 197 -16.29 6.47 -7.77
N PRO A 198 -17.51 6.36 -7.18
CA PRO A 198 -18.48 7.45 -7.19
C PRO A 198 -17.93 8.76 -6.62
N SER A 199 -17.07 8.68 -5.60
CA SER A 199 -16.49 9.85 -4.93
C SER A 199 -15.75 10.81 -5.86
N ILE A 200 -15.07 10.30 -6.90
CA ILE A 200 -14.29 11.10 -7.85
C ILE A 200 -15.06 11.47 -9.13
N ASN A 201 -16.30 11.03 -9.28
CA ASN A 201 -17.13 11.42 -10.42
C ASN A 201 -17.76 12.80 -10.15
N GLU A 202 -17.28 13.83 -10.85
CA GLU A 202 -17.73 15.22 -10.66
C GLU A 202 -19.16 15.49 -11.17
N GLU A 203 -19.70 14.63 -12.03
CA GLU A 203 -21.05 14.78 -12.61
C GLU A 203 -22.16 14.35 -11.63
N LEU A 204 -21.81 13.60 -10.58
CA LEU A 204 -22.77 13.07 -9.61
C LEU A 204 -22.97 14.02 -8.43
N SER A 205 -24.23 14.22 -8.05
CA SER A 205 -24.58 14.82 -6.77
C SER A 205 -24.13 13.93 -5.60
N LYS A 206 -23.99 14.52 -4.41
CA LYS A 206 -23.62 13.79 -3.19
C LYS A 206 -24.57 12.63 -2.87
N GLU A 207 -25.87 12.81 -3.12
CA GLU A 207 -26.87 11.76 -2.90
C GLU A 207 -26.68 10.59 -3.88
N GLU A 208 -26.44 10.89 -5.16
CA GLU A 208 -26.18 9.87 -6.18
C GLU A 208 -24.89 9.09 -5.90
N LYS A 209 -23.83 9.78 -5.44
CA LYS A 209 -22.58 9.15 -5.03
C LYS A 209 -22.79 8.12 -3.93
N LEU A 210 -23.49 8.51 -2.87
CA LEU A 210 -23.81 7.61 -1.75
C LEU A 210 -24.69 6.43 -2.20
N LYS A 211 -25.71 6.69 -3.03
CA LYS A 211 -26.58 5.64 -3.56
C LYS A 211 -25.81 4.62 -4.41
N ARG A 212 -24.92 5.08 -5.29
CA ARG A 212 -24.06 4.19 -6.09
C ARG A 212 -23.10 3.40 -5.19
N GLY A 213 -22.50 4.05 -4.20
CA GLY A 213 -21.65 3.40 -3.21
C GLY A 213 -22.35 2.27 -2.47
N GLN A 214 -23.59 2.47 -2.01
CA GLN A 214 -24.40 1.42 -1.38
C GLN A 214 -24.68 0.24 -2.30
N VAL A 215 -24.93 0.49 -3.59
CA VAL A 215 -25.11 -0.59 -4.57
C VAL A 215 -23.82 -1.38 -4.72
N LEU A 216 -22.68 -0.70 -4.91
CA LEU A 216 -21.37 -1.33 -5.05
C LEU A 216 -20.99 -2.12 -3.78
N GLU A 217 -21.26 -1.60 -2.59
CA GLU A 217 -20.99 -2.28 -1.33
C GLU A 217 -21.73 -3.61 -1.23
N LYS A 218 -23.01 -3.66 -1.66
CA LYS A 218 -23.76 -4.91 -1.76
C LYS A 218 -23.15 -5.88 -2.76
N GLN A 219 -22.63 -5.40 -3.90
CA GLN A 219 -21.92 -6.29 -4.84
C GLN A 219 -20.69 -6.95 -4.22
N PHE A 220 -20.03 -6.29 -3.26
CA PHE A 220 -18.91 -6.89 -2.52
C PHE A 220 -19.37 -7.92 -1.47
N GLU A 221 -20.62 -7.84 -1.00
CA GLU A 221 -21.17 -8.76 0.02
C GLU A 221 -21.85 -9.97 -0.60
N ASP A 222 -22.59 -9.77 -1.68
CA ASP A 222 -23.45 -10.77 -2.32
C ASP A 222 -22.73 -11.54 -3.44
N GLN A 223 -21.39 -11.66 -3.42
CA GLN A 223 -20.59 -12.33 -4.47
C GLN A 223 -20.80 -13.86 -4.50
N PRO A 224 -21.98 -14.34 -4.94
CA PRO A 224 -22.11 -14.81 -6.32
C PRO A 224 -23.34 -14.31 -7.09
N ASP A 225 -24.30 -13.66 -6.42
CA ASP A 225 -25.59 -13.27 -6.99
C ASP A 225 -25.50 -11.99 -7.84
N TYR A 226 -24.56 -11.10 -7.50
CA TYR A 226 -24.34 -9.86 -8.25
C TYR A 226 -22.84 -9.51 -8.37
N PRO A 227 -22.10 -10.26 -9.19
CA PRO A 227 -20.65 -10.18 -9.22
C PRO A 227 -20.15 -8.87 -9.82
N ILE A 228 -19.03 -8.38 -9.29
CA ILE A 228 -18.25 -7.32 -9.93
C ILE A 228 -17.56 -7.93 -11.15
N GLN A 229 -17.69 -7.29 -12.30
CA GLN A 229 -17.06 -7.74 -13.53
C GLN A 229 -15.53 -7.77 -13.38
N ASP A 230 -14.90 -8.86 -13.82
CA ASP A 230 -13.45 -9.04 -13.77
C ASP A 230 -12.86 -8.83 -12.36
N ALA A 231 -13.60 -9.19 -11.30
CA ALA A 231 -13.23 -8.98 -9.91
C ALA A 231 -11.89 -9.65 -9.51
N ASP A 232 -11.58 -10.77 -10.14
CA ASP A 232 -10.36 -11.57 -9.94
C ASP A 232 -9.18 -11.11 -10.81
N LYS A 233 -9.41 -10.20 -11.76
CA LYS A 233 -8.35 -9.61 -12.58
C LYS A 233 -7.87 -8.28 -12.00
N PRO A 234 -6.56 -7.96 -12.12
CA PRO A 234 -6.06 -6.66 -11.71
C PRO A 234 -6.61 -5.56 -12.61
N ASN A 235 -6.76 -4.36 -12.05
CA ASN A 235 -7.04 -3.15 -12.79
C ASN A 235 -5.75 -2.67 -13.50
N THR A 236 -5.64 -2.97 -14.79
CA THR A 236 -4.46 -2.67 -15.60
C THR A 236 -4.13 -1.17 -15.65
N LEU A 237 -5.16 -0.31 -15.69
CA LEU A 237 -4.97 1.14 -15.73
C LEU A 237 -4.23 1.63 -14.47
N THR A 238 -4.67 1.16 -13.30
CA THR A 238 -4.05 1.48 -12.01
C THR A 238 -2.61 0.94 -11.95
N VAL A 239 -2.39 -0.32 -12.31
CA VAL A 239 -1.05 -0.93 -12.26
C VAL A 239 -0.08 -0.18 -13.18
N ASN A 240 -0.52 0.18 -14.40
CA ASN A 240 0.28 0.99 -15.32
C ASN A 240 0.57 2.38 -14.75
N TYR A 241 -0.42 3.01 -14.11
CA TYR A 241 -0.22 4.29 -13.45
C TYR A 241 0.84 4.19 -12.35
N TRP A 242 0.78 3.17 -11.48
CA TRP A 242 1.79 2.97 -10.44
C TRP A 242 3.18 2.75 -11.04
N ILE A 243 3.32 1.92 -12.08
CA ILE A 243 4.59 1.73 -12.81
C ILE A 243 5.13 3.07 -13.31
N LEU A 244 4.28 3.88 -13.96
CA LEU A 244 4.64 5.22 -14.42
C LEU A 244 5.08 6.13 -13.28
N ARG A 245 4.47 6.05 -12.09
CA ARG A 245 4.92 6.84 -10.93
C ARG A 245 6.31 6.45 -10.41
N PHE A 246 6.81 5.28 -10.81
CA PHE A 246 8.19 4.84 -10.62
C PHE A 246 9.08 5.04 -11.86
N PHE A 247 8.74 5.99 -12.74
CA PHE A 247 9.52 6.32 -13.94
C PHE A 247 11.05 6.44 -13.70
N PRO A 248 11.56 7.01 -12.59
CA PRO A 248 13.01 7.05 -12.32
C PRO A 248 13.70 5.68 -12.38
N PHE A 249 12.98 4.58 -12.19
CA PHE A 249 13.52 3.20 -12.24
C PHE A 249 13.34 2.51 -13.59
N LEU A 250 12.57 3.08 -14.53
CA LEU A 250 12.39 2.52 -15.87
C LEU A 250 13.61 2.75 -16.74
N SER A 251 14.00 1.75 -17.53
CA SER A 251 14.90 1.94 -18.67
C SER A 251 14.09 2.55 -19.81
N HIS A 252 14.17 3.87 -19.93
CA HIS A 252 13.39 4.64 -20.88
C HIS A 252 14.26 5.71 -21.55
N LEU A 253 14.08 5.92 -22.86
CA LEU A 253 14.93 6.81 -23.68
C LEU A 253 14.98 8.26 -23.19
N ARG A 254 13.93 8.69 -22.49
CA ARG A 254 13.80 10.03 -21.89
C ARG A 254 14.00 10.07 -20.37
N ASN A 255 14.43 8.97 -19.76
CA ASN A 255 14.74 8.97 -18.34
C ASN A 255 16.09 9.63 -18.10
N TYR A 256 16.07 10.76 -17.38
CA TYR A 256 17.27 11.54 -17.07
C TYR A 256 18.01 11.03 -15.83
N PHE A 257 17.43 10.07 -15.09
CA PHE A 257 18.12 9.39 -14.00
C PHE A 257 19.19 8.44 -14.56
N PRO A 258 20.34 8.30 -13.89
CA PRO A 258 21.37 7.34 -14.31
C PRO A 258 20.84 5.90 -14.19
N ARG A 259 21.40 4.96 -14.94
CA ARG A 259 21.04 3.54 -14.75
C ARG A 259 21.51 3.02 -13.39
N LYS A 260 20.62 2.32 -12.69
CA LYS A 260 20.96 1.59 -11.46
C LYS A 260 21.88 0.41 -11.76
N LYS A 261 22.62 -0.02 -10.75
CA LYS A 261 23.49 -1.22 -10.83
C LYS A 261 22.80 -2.50 -10.37
N SER A 262 21.73 -2.37 -9.60
CA SER A 262 21.01 -3.48 -8.99
C SER A 262 19.52 -3.32 -9.22
N ARG A 263 18.81 -4.45 -9.14
CA ARG A 263 17.35 -4.47 -9.23
C ARG A 263 16.72 -3.73 -8.04
N THR A 264 15.48 -3.28 -8.23
CA THR A 264 14.66 -2.69 -7.16
C THR A 264 13.28 -3.32 -7.21
N THR A 265 12.79 -3.81 -6.08
CA THR A 265 11.45 -4.38 -5.98
C THR A 265 10.51 -3.42 -5.28
N VAL A 266 9.31 -3.26 -5.85
CA VAL A 266 8.22 -2.50 -5.25
C VAL A 266 7.09 -3.47 -4.92
N VAL A 267 6.57 -3.35 -3.70
CA VAL A 267 5.43 -4.11 -3.19
C VAL A 267 4.33 -3.11 -2.88
N VAL A 268 3.29 -3.06 -3.72
CA VAL A 268 2.10 -2.24 -3.48
C VAL A 268 1.02 -3.12 -2.87
N CYS A 269 0.56 -2.75 -1.68
CA CYS A 269 -0.49 -3.47 -0.97
C CYS A 269 -1.71 -2.58 -0.80
N ASN A 270 -2.66 -2.74 -1.71
CA ASN A 270 -3.87 -1.97 -1.76
C ASN A 270 -5.04 -2.74 -1.18
N ARG A 271 -5.96 -2.02 -0.54
CA ARG A 271 -7.24 -2.57 -0.13
C ARG A 271 -8.19 -2.73 -1.32
N VAL A 272 -9.22 -3.54 -1.11
CA VAL A 272 -10.42 -3.61 -1.96
C VAL A 272 -11.63 -3.08 -1.20
N GLY A 273 -12.79 -3.10 -1.85
CA GLY A 273 -14.07 -2.82 -1.23
C GLY A 273 -14.56 -1.40 -1.43
N VAL A 274 -15.60 -1.07 -0.67
CA VAL A 274 -16.30 0.21 -0.74
C VAL A 274 -16.52 0.73 0.67
N GLU A 275 -16.33 2.04 0.84
CA GLU A 275 -16.70 2.76 2.06
C GLU A 275 -17.47 4.03 1.69
N LYS A 276 -18.75 4.11 2.11
CA LYS A 276 -19.66 5.20 1.76
C LYS A 276 -19.81 5.28 0.23
N ASP A 277 -19.23 6.31 -0.39
CA ASP A 277 -19.23 6.56 -1.84
C ASP A 277 -17.89 6.25 -2.51
N THR A 278 -16.93 5.69 -1.78
CA THR A 278 -15.57 5.49 -2.26
C THR A 278 -15.31 4.01 -2.52
N MET A 279 -14.92 3.69 -3.76
CA MET A 279 -14.54 2.34 -4.19
C MET A 279 -13.01 2.24 -4.35
N TYR A 280 -12.41 1.19 -3.80
CA TYR A 280 -10.99 0.91 -3.90
C TYR A 280 -10.67 -0.11 -4.99
N THR A 281 -9.51 0.03 -5.64
CA THR A 281 -9.17 -0.69 -6.87
C THR A 281 -8.42 -2.02 -6.66
N GLY A 282 -8.17 -2.43 -5.41
CA GLY A 282 -7.42 -3.64 -5.13
C GLY A 282 -6.13 -3.70 -5.91
N SER A 283 -5.95 -4.78 -6.67
CA SER A 283 -4.83 -4.91 -7.62
C SER A 283 -3.46 -4.87 -6.94
N SER A 284 -3.39 -5.25 -5.65
CA SER A 284 -2.13 -5.38 -4.92
C SER A 284 -1.11 -6.14 -5.78
N SER A 285 0.07 -5.57 -5.94
CA SER A 285 1.02 -5.97 -6.97
C SER A 285 2.46 -5.95 -6.46
N ILE A 286 3.25 -6.91 -6.92
CA ILE A 286 4.70 -6.94 -6.74
C ILE A 286 5.33 -6.82 -8.12
N TYR A 287 6.18 -5.82 -8.30
CA TYR A 287 6.94 -5.64 -9.53
C TYR A 287 8.40 -5.30 -9.25
N GLN A 288 9.27 -5.72 -10.16
CA GLN A 288 10.72 -5.57 -10.04
C GLN A 288 11.27 -4.82 -11.26
N PHE A 289 12.04 -3.78 -11.00
CA PHE A 289 12.76 -3.03 -12.02
C PHE A 289 14.15 -3.65 -12.23
N ASP A 290 14.45 -4.01 -13.48
CA ASP A 290 15.71 -4.60 -13.90
C ASP A 290 16.50 -3.63 -14.81
N PRO A 291 17.54 -2.95 -14.27
CA PRO A 291 18.26 -1.93 -15.02
C PRO A 291 19.16 -2.49 -16.13
N SER A 292 19.30 -3.83 -16.22
CA SER A 292 20.06 -4.47 -17.31
C SER A 292 19.30 -4.54 -18.63
N GLN A 293 17.99 -4.26 -18.61
CA GLN A 293 17.15 -4.32 -19.79
C GLN A 293 17.38 -3.09 -20.70
N PRO A 294 17.26 -3.24 -22.02
CA PRO A 294 17.44 -2.12 -22.96
C PRO A 294 16.38 -1.03 -22.73
N ASP A 295 16.66 0.18 -23.20
CA ASP A 295 15.68 1.26 -23.17
C ASP A 295 14.46 0.95 -24.04
N SER A 296 13.31 1.45 -23.60
CA SER A 296 12.02 1.37 -24.29
C SER A 296 11.27 2.69 -24.16
N ASP A 297 10.44 3.04 -25.15
CA ASP A 297 9.52 4.21 -25.05
C ASP A 297 8.22 3.87 -24.29
N HIS A 298 8.05 2.63 -23.83
CA HIS A 298 6.90 2.25 -23.01
C HIS A 298 7.06 2.78 -21.57
N ILE A 299 5.96 3.26 -20.99
CA ILE A 299 5.90 3.80 -19.62
C ILE A 299 5.02 2.96 -18.69
N ASP A 300 4.69 1.76 -19.13
CA ASP A 300 3.70 0.87 -18.56
C ASP A 300 4.26 -0.57 -18.47
N LEU A 301 3.39 -1.55 -18.25
CA LEU A 301 3.75 -2.97 -18.20
C LEU A 301 4.41 -3.53 -19.48
N GLN A 302 4.41 -2.80 -20.59
CA GLN A 302 5.08 -3.20 -21.84
C GLN A 302 6.58 -2.82 -21.83
N ASN A 303 7.03 -2.01 -20.87
CA ASN A 303 8.45 -1.70 -20.73
C ASN A 303 9.20 -2.92 -20.20
N GLY A 304 10.13 -3.47 -20.99
CA GLY A 304 10.88 -4.67 -20.63
C GLY A 304 11.71 -4.56 -19.35
N SER A 305 12.01 -3.33 -18.87
CA SER A 305 12.72 -3.11 -17.61
C SER A 305 11.87 -3.26 -16.35
N VAL A 306 10.56 -3.46 -16.46
CA VAL A 306 9.69 -3.78 -15.32
C VAL A 306 9.06 -5.15 -15.51
N GLN A 307 9.21 -6.01 -14.50
CA GLN A 307 8.56 -7.31 -14.46
C GLN A 307 7.51 -7.32 -13.34
N VAL A 308 6.25 -7.55 -13.68
CA VAL A 308 5.19 -7.81 -12.70
C VAL A 308 5.30 -9.26 -12.23
N LEU A 309 5.74 -9.48 -11.00
CA LEU A 309 5.90 -10.81 -10.39
C LEU A 309 4.55 -11.41 -9.97
N GLY A 310 3.55 -10.57 -9.75
CA GLY A 310 2.16 -10.98 -9.57
C GLY A 310 1.27 -9.82 -9.11
N SER A 311 -0.03 -10.00 -9.32
CA SER A 311 -1.09 -9.09 -8.88
C SER A 311 -2.29 -9.88 -8.38
N LEU A 312 -3.05 -9.31 -7.45
CA LEU A 312 -4.39 -9.79 -7.09
C LEU A 312 -5.46 -9.10 -7.93
N GLY A 313 -6.71 -9.57 -7.82
CA GLY A 313 -7.85 -8.96 -8.50
C GLY A 313 -8.19 -7.57 -7.96
N GLN A 314 -9.00 -6.83 -8.71
CA GLN A 314 -9.44 -5.49 -8.33
C GLN A 314 -10.56 -5.47 -7.27
N ALA A 315 -11.25 -6.60 -7.06
CA ALA A 315 -12.40 -6.67 -6.16
C ALA A 315 -12.48 -7.96 -5.33
N THR A 316 -11.36 -8.66 -5.14
CA THR A 316 -11.27 -9.90 -4.34
C THR A 316 -10.33 -9.72 -3.15
N GLU A 317 -10.69 -10.26 -1.98
CA GLU A 317 -9.75 -10.37 -0.85
C GLU A 317 -8.76 -11.51 -1.10
N GLY A 318 -7.52 -11.39 -0.63
CA GLY A 318 -6.52 -12.41 -0.88
C GLY A 318 -5.13 -12.07 -0.34
N VAL A 319 -4.20 -13.01 -0.48
CA VAL A 319 -2.79 -12.78 -0.16
C VAL A 319 -1.93 -13.04 -1.39
N LEU A 320 -1.20 -12.01 -1.83
CA LEU A 320 -0.18 -12.13 -2.85
C LEU A 320 1.11 -12.60 -2.19
N TYR A 321 1.40 -13.89 -2.34
CA TYR A 321 2.64 -14.50 -1.85
C TYR A 321 3.63 -14.70 -3.00
N ARG A 322 4.84 -14.12 -2.89
CA ARG A 322 5.94 -14.31 -3.85
C ARG A 322 7.28 -14.38 -3.14
N GLU A 323 8.16 -15.25 -3.65
CA GLU A 323 9.60 -15.15 -3.38
C GLU A 323 10.19 -14.16 -4.38
N ILE A 324 10.89 -13.15 -3.89
CA ILE A 324 11.56 -12.11 -4.69
C ILE A 324 13.07 -12.20 -4.49
N GLU A 325 13.83 -11.79 -5.50
CA GLU A 325 15.29 -11.70 -5.42
C GLU A 325 15.70 -10.23 -5.35
N LEU A 326 16.40 -9.86 -4.29
CA LEU A 326 16.96 -8.52 -4.06
C LEU A 326 18.47 -8.52 -4.27
#